data_AF-A0A7V5H2T0-F1
#
_entry.id   AF-A0A7V5H2T0-F1
#
_cell.length_a   1.000
_cell.length_b   1.000
_cell.length_c   1.000
_cell.angle_alpha   90.00
_cell.angle_beta   90.00
_cell.angle_gamma   90.00
#
_symmetry.space_group_name_H-M   'P 1'
#
loop_
_entity.id
_entity.type
_entity.pdbx_description
1 polymer ?
#
loop_
_entity_poly.entity_id
_entity_poly.type
_entity_poly.pdbx_seq_one_letter_code
_entity_poly.pdbx_strand_id
1 'polypeptide(L)'
;KKWLMLILFIIGFLFAAAFLYKISPRPVYLTQALLQFQDTRKLNEIDARGRPDFESKLGILMSRKFLGKVVDDLSLVVRFSGVDRYEAVDSVFLKPNYLKGKFVLKKQGNKLQLFYTNQDHTIEDKKVLEIDYPEDRIVFYGGVGLKLKDSYWNSHKELIYTVNSRPRAIEKLLSSLGYQFKNRAKTLLLLTLKGEDRYLITKTLNEIVDQFVQENLNLKKYQTREVLSVLEEQLQTAKKELDEAAQELKVFRERNPWVGLTPGATGAISSVSTLEAQKTQLSNLKHELESLIARLKEKSGGERYSVLNEIISFLGSQGGPTAPALSSEFTTLNDERNRLLGQYAPSHPYIKENTKKLNELENKVLLTAQNVLKNFDSQINDLNKKIAESTSKIRRLPAKELRLAELERRRAIADEVYSSLLIRYNQAKIADAVEVGDVVVLDRAVVPLKISEFKTYLKIALFGLIVGLGLSIVVVLVLDFFDKTVRSSEELEKAIPIKVIGKIPVIKTEKEIVDVKFDDAVRIDPKLVTADYSPTPVGEAYRSLRTQLLFNSERKLKSVFITSLNSDEG
;
A
#
# COMPACT_ATOMS: atom_id res chain seq x y z
N LYS A 1 -27.35 28.24 37.83
CA LYS A 1 -27.06 28.06 36.38
C LYS A 1 -25.57 27.82 36.08
N LYS A 2 -24.61 28.64 36.55
CA LYS A 2 -23.16 28.45 36.29
C LYS A 2 -22.61 27.05 36.68
N TRP A 3 -22.99 26.54 37.84
CA TRP A 3 -22.60 25.19 38.29
C TRP A 3 -23.23 24.06 37.47
N LEU A 4 -24.45 24.27 36.97
CA LEU A 4 -25.14 23.29 36.11
C LEU A 4 -24.43 23.15 34.75
N MET A 5 -23.90 24.24 34.20
CA MET A 5 -23.08 24.21 32.98
C MET A 5 -21.80 23.38 33.17
N LEU A 6 -21.12 23.58 34.30
CA LEU A 6 -19.86 22.92 34.60
C LEU A 6 -20.08 21.40 34.81
N ILE A 7 -21.17 21.03 35.49
CA ILE A 7 -21.55 19.63 35.68
C ILE A 7 -21.91 18.95 34.34
N LEU A 8 -22.71 19.60 33.49
CA LEU A 8 -23.07 19.05 32.18
C LEU A 8 -21.85 18.92 31.24
N PHE A 9 -20.92 19.88 31.31
CA PHE A 9 -19.66 19.81 30.56
C PHE A 9 -18.79 18.64 31.02
N ILE A 10 -18.65 18.44 32.34
CA ILE A 10 -17.90 17.29 32.90
C ILE A 10 -18.56 15.97 32.51
N ILE A 11 -19.89 15.87 32.58
CA ILE A 11 -20.61 14.66 32.18
C ILE A 11 -20.42 14.39 30.68
N GLY A 12 -20.53 15.41 29.82
CA GLY A 12 -20.27 15.28 28.38
C GLY A 12 -18.83 14.88 28.07
N PHE A 13 -17.86 15.45 28.79
CA PHE A 13 -16.45 15.09 28.66
C PHE A 13 -16.17 13.65 29.13
N LEU A 14 -16.74 13.22 30.26
CA LEU A 14 -16.63 11.85 30.75
C LEU A 14 -17.32 10.85 29.81
N PHE A 15 -18.46 11.22 29.22
CA PHE A 15 -19.14 10.38 28.24
C PHE A 15 -18.33 10.27 26.94
N ALA A 16 -17.74 11.38 26.47
CA ALA A 16 -16.83 11.37 25.33
C ALA A 16 -15.55 10.57 25.63
N ALA A 17 -14.98 10.67 26.84
CA ALA A 17 -13.83 9.91 27.28
C ALA A 17 -14.16 8.40 27.40
N ALA A 18 -15.32 8.05 27.94
CA ALA A 18 -15.81 6.68 28.04
C ALA A 18 -16.14 6.10 26.65
N PHE A 19 -16.70 6.90 25.75
CA PHE A 19 -16.94 6.55 24.35
C PHE A 19 -15.61 6.33 23.63
N LEU A 20 -14.63 7.21 23.81
CA LEU A 20 -13.25 7.07 23.30
C LEU A 20 -12.55 5.83 23.87
N TYR A 21 -12.76 5.49 25.14
CA TYR A 21 -12.20 4.28 25.75
C TYR A 21 -12.83 3.02 25.15
N LYS A 22 -14.16 3.02 24.96
CA LYS A 22 -14.90 1.87 24.42
C LYS A 22 -14.71 1.69 22.91
N ILE A 23 -14.47 2.77 22.17
CA ILE A 23 -14.27 2.76 20.71
C ILE A 23 -12.80 2.76 20.33
N SER A 24 -11.87 3.05 21.25
CA SER A 24 -10.44 3.04 20.93
C SER A 24 -10.08 1.74 20.24
N PRO A 25 -9.77 1.76 18.93
CA PRO A 25 -9.31 0.57 18.26
C PRO A 25 -8.05 0.09 18.98
N ARG A 26 -7.84 -1.23 19.00
CA ARG A 26 -6.65 -1.84 19.60
C ARG A 26 -5.39 -1.15 19.06
N PRO A 27 -4.29 -1.07 19.85
CA PRO A 27 -3.07 -0.43 19.41
C PRO A 27 -2.61 -1.04 18.08
N VAL A 28 -2.55 -0.21 17.04
CA VAL A 28 -2.04 -0.60 15.73
C VAL A 28 -0.55 -0.27 15.67
N TYR A 29 0.25 -1.28 15.42
CA TYR A 29 1.69 -1.19 15.25
C TYR A 29 2.06 -1.15 13.77
N LEU A 30 3.21 -0.55 13.47
CA LEU A 30 3.78 -0.45 12.14
C LEU A 30 5.20 -1.00 12.18
N THR A 31 5.50 -1.98 11.33
CA THR A 31 6.85 -2.48 11.08
C THR A 31 7.28 -2.16 9.65
N GLN A 32 8.58 -2.07 9.40
CA GLN A 32 9.13 -1.73 8.09
C GLN A 32 10.37 -2.55 7.75
N ALA A 33 10.58 -2.83 6.47
CA ALA A 33 11.76 -3.50 5.93
C ALA A 33 12.24 -2.75 4.68
N LEU A 34 13.55 -2.70 4.46
CA LEU A 34 14.17 -1.98 3.35
C LEU A 34 14.85 -2.96 2.40
N LEU A 35 14.43 -2.91 1.14
CA LEU A 35 15.00 -3.67 0.04
C LEU A 35 15.73 -2.74 -0.93
N GLN A 36 16.86 -3.18 -1.46
CA GLN A 36 17.56 -2.53 -2.55
C GLN A 36 17.47 -3.37 -3.81
N PHE A 37 17.03 -2.76 -4.88
CA PHE A 37 17.14 -3.30 -6.22
C PHE A 37 18.47 -2.88 -6.82
N GLN A 38 19.27 -3.84 -7.27
CA GLN A 38 20.52 -3.60 -7.97
C GLN A 38 20.29 -3.42 -9.47
N ASP A 39 21.11 -2.57 -10.08
CA ASP A 39 21.15 -2.37 -11.52
C ASP A 39 22.20 -3.32 -12.12
N THR A 40 21.75 -4.43 -12.69
CA THR A 40 22.61 -5.50 -13.22
C THR A 40 23.32 -5.13 -14.53
N ARG A 41 23.06 -3.94 -15.09
CA ARG A 41 23.67 -3.45 -16.34
C ARG A 41 25.21 -3.43 -16.33
N LYS A 42 25.85 -3.45 -15.16
CA LYS A 42 27.33 -3.45 -15.02
C LYS A 42 27.99 -4.83 -15.01
N LEU A 43 27.23 -5.92 -14.85
CA LEU A 43 27.78 -7.27 -14.70
C LEU A 43 27.49 -8.19 -15.88
N ASN A 44 26.41 -7.93 -16.64
CA ASN A 44 25.97 -8.79 -17.73
C ASN A 44 25.86 -7.98 -19.04
N GLU A 45 26.87 -8.02 -19.91
CA GLU A 45 26.80 -7.44 -21.27
C GLU A 45 25.76 -8.13 -22.17
N ILE A 46 25.32 -9.34 -21.80
CA ILE A 46 24.23 -10.06 -22.48
C ILE A 46 22.86 -9.43 -22.17
N ASP A 47 22.72 -8.78 -21.02
CA ASP A 47 21.42 -8.34 -20.46
C ASP A 47 21.28 -6.80 -20.46
N ALA A 48 22.09 -6.11 -21.28
CA ALA A 48 22.22 -4.65 -21.27
C ALA A 48 20.96 -3.87 -21.74
N ARG A 49 19.78 -4.49 -21.84
CA ARG A 49 18.59 -3.87 -22.44
C ARG A 49 17.35 -4.00 -21.55
N GLY A 50 17.40 -3.39 -20.37
CA GLY A 50 16.20 -3.12 -19.59
C GLY A 50 16.51 -2.19 -18.41
N ARG A 51 15.65 -1.19 -18.17
CA ARG A 51 15.57 -0.62 -16.82
C ARG A 51 15.13 -1.74 -15.86
N PRO A 52 15.51 -1.71 -14.58
CA PRO A 52 14.98 -2.68 -13.62
C PRO A 52 13.44 -2.65 -13.69
N ASP A 53 12.83 -3.80 -13.97
CA ASP A 53 11.37 -3.91 -14.08
C ASP A 53 10.73 -3.93 -12.68
N PHE A 54 10.68 -2.75 -12.07
CA PHE A 54 10.15 -2.57 -10.73
C PHE A 54 8.65 -2.87 -10.65
N GLU A 55 7.88 -2.53 -11.69
CA GLU A 55 6.43 -2.68 -11.69
C GLU A 55 6.04 -4.16 -11.76
N SER A 56 6.70 -4.98 -12.59
CA SER A 56 6.44 -6.43 -12.59
C SER A 56 6.88 -7.08 -11.29
N LYS A 57 8.04 -6.68 -10.74
CA LYS A 57 8.53 -7.18 -9.45
C LYS A 57 7.56 -6.81 -8.31
N LEU A 58 7.00 -5.61 -8.29
CA LEU A 58 5.95 -5.22 -7.35
C LEU A 58 4.64 -5.96 -7.60
N GLY A 59 4.27 -6.20 -8.85
CA GLY A 59 3.11 -7.01 -9.22
C GLY A 59 3.17 -8.43 -8.65
N ILE A 60 4.35 -9.06 -8.67
CA ILE A 60 4.60 -10.37 -8.04
C ILE A 60 4.42 -10.27 -6.53
N LEU A 61 5.06 -9.29 -5.89
CA LEU A 61 4.99 -9.06 -4.44
C LEU A 61 3.56 -8.83 -3.95
N MET A 62 2.75 -8.12 -4.74
CA MET A 62 1.34 -7.82 -4.43
C MET A 62 0.37 -8.88 -4.98
N SER A 63 0.87 -9.96 -5.59
CA SER A 63 -0.01 -10.98 -6.16
C SER A 63 -0.68 -11.82 -5.07
N ARG A 64 -1.95 -12.17 -5.30
CA ARG A 64 -2.71 -13.07 -4.40
C ARG A 64 -2.05 -14.45 -4.25
N LYS A 65 -1.35 -14.92 -5.30
CA LYS A 65 -0.62 -16.20 -5.29
C LYS A 65 0.56 -16.13 -4.32
N PHE A 66 1.39 -15.10 -4.44
CA PHE A 66 2.57 -14.90 -3.59
C PHE A 66 2.18 -14.69 -2.12
N LEU A 67 1.30 -13.72 -1.84
CA LEU A 67 0.86 -13.46 -0.46
C LEU A 67 0.02 -14.61 0.11
N GLY A 68 -0.65 -15.39 -0.73
CA GLY A 68 -1.33 -16.61 -0.33
C GLY A 68 -0.38 -17.63 0.30
N LYS A 69 0.83 -17.78 -0.24
CA LYS A 69 1.85 -18.67 0.32
C LYS A 69 2.27 -18.23 1.72
N VAL A 70 2.53 -16.93 1.91
CA VAL A 70 2.83 -16.35 3.24
C VAL A 70 1.68 -16.55 4.23
N VAL A 71 0.42 -16.39 3.77
CA VAL A 71 -0.77 -16.65 4.59
C VAL A 71 -0.84 -18.09 5.06
N ASP A 72 -0.48 -19.03 4.19
CA ASP A 72 -0.49 -20.46 4.49
C ASP A 72 0.67 -20.83 5.44
N ASP A 73 1.90 -20.41 5.12
CA ASP A 73 3.12 -20.72 5.89
C ASP A 73 3.05 -20.18 7.32
N LEU A 74 2.49 -18.99 7.51
CA LEU A 74 2.32 -18.38 8.84
C LEU A 74 0.93 -18.60 9.43
N SER A 75 0.06 -19.40 8.80
CA SER A 75 -1.30 -19.66 9.30
C SER A 75 -2.05 -18.37 9.66
N LEU A 76 -1.98 -17.34 8.80
CA LEU A 76 -2.55 -16.01 9.05
C LEU A 76 -4.08 -15.98 9.05
N VAL A 77 -4.72 -17.08 8.67
CA VAL A 77 -6.18 -17.26 8.78
C VAL A 77 -6.66 -17.27 10.23
N VAL A 78 -5.80 -17.64 11.19
CA VAL A 78 -6.10 -17.66 12.62
C VAL A 78 -5.68 -16.34 13.26
N ARG A 79 -6.63 -15.61 13.83
CA ARG A 79 -6.37 -14.32 14.50
C ARG A 79 -6.70 -14.41 15.98
N PHE A 80 -5.74 -14.04 16.83
CA PHE A 80 -5.95 -13.94 18.27
C PHE A 80 -6.53 -12.58 18.63
N SER A 81 -7.36 -12.56 19.67
CA SER A 81 -8.03 -11.37 20.15
C SER A 81 -7.60 -11.04 21.57
N GLY A 82 -7.05 -9.84 21.77
CA GLY A 82 -6.64 -9.35 23.09
C GLY A 82 -5.27 -9.84 23.56
N VAL A 83 -4.54 -10.60 22.74
CA VAL A 83 -3.19 -11.09 23.05
C VAL A 83 -2.37 -11.24 21.76
N ASP A 84 -1.06 -10.99 21.85
CA ASP A 84 -0.12 -11.33 20.78
C ASP A 84 -0.04 -12.86 20.64
N ARG A 85 -0.11 -13.38 19.41
CA ARG A 85 -0.15 -14.82 19.12
C ARG A 85 0.95 -15.59 19.86
N TYR A 86 2.19 -15.10 19.76
CA TYR A 86 3.38 -15.79 20.29
C TYR A 86 3.55 -15.65 21.81
N GLU A 87 2.70 -14.86 22.46
CA GLU A 87 2.58 -14.84 23.92
C GLU A 87 1.66 -15.98 24.39
N ALA A 88 0.59 -16.30 23.63
CA ALA A 88 -0.39 -17.32 23.99
C ALA A 88 -0.08 -18.74 23.48
N VAL A 89 0.51 -18.86 22.29
CA VAL A 89 0.78 -20.15 21.62
C VAL A 89 2.16 -20.17 20.99
N ASP A 90 2.82 -21.34 20.99
CA ASP A 90 4.11 -21.55 20.35
C ASP A 90 3.96 -21.71 18.83
N SER A 91 2.93 -22.45 18.40
CA SER A 91 2.67 -22.73 16.98
C SER A 91 1.19 -22.96 16.71
N VAL A 92 0.80 -22.72 15.45
CA VAL A 92 -0.55 -22.96 14.92
C VAL A 92 -0.43 -23.97 13.78
N PHE A 93 -1.32 -24.96 13.77
CA PHE A 93 -1.40 -25.99 12.74
C PHE A 93 -2.76 -25.90 12.05
N LEU A 94 -2.78 -26.05 10.73
CA LEU A 94 -4.01 -26.00 9.94
C LEU A 94 -4.13 -27.22 9.03
N LYS A 95 -5.30 -27.85 9.03
CA LYS A 95 -5.69 -28.84 8.02
C LYS A 95 -6.51 -28.15 6.91
N PRO A 96 -6.53 -28.69 5.67
CA PRO A 96 -7.22 -28.06 4.53
C PRO A 96 -8.70 -27.71 4.76
N ASN A 97 -9.44 -28.56 5.50
CA ASN A 97 -10.85 -28.37 5.81
C ASN A 97 -11.06 -27.83 7.24
N TYR A 98 -10.52 -26.64 7.50
CA TYR A 98 -10.69 -26.00 8.81
C TYR A 98 -12.04 -25.28 8.95
N LEU A 99 -12.60 -25.31 10.17
CA LEU A 99 -13.82 -24.61 10.54
C LEU A 99 -13.57 -23.11 10.71
N LYS A 100 -14.46 -22.31 10.14
CA LYS A 100 -14.39 -20.85 10.17
C LYS A 100 -15.33 -20.33 11.25
N GLY A 101 -14.92 -19.32 11.99
CA GLY A 101 -15.74 -18.79 13.09
C GLY A 101 -14.91 -18.30 14.25
N LYS A 102 -15.58 -18.00 15.35
CA LYS A 102 -14.97 -17.58 16.61
C LYS A 102 -14.86 -18.79 17.55
N PHE A 103 -13.71 -18.89 18.19
CA PHE A 103 -13.38 -19.93 19.15
C PHE A 103 -12.94 -19.28 20.46
N VAL A 104 -13.41 -19.83 21.57
CA VAL A 104 -13.09 -19.37 22.92
C VAL A 104 -12.63 -20.57 23.74
N LEU A 105 -11.36 -20.59 24.10
CA LEU A 105 -10.76 -21.65 24.90
C LEU A 105 -10.68 -21.17 26.35
N LYS A 106 -11.32 -21.89 27.28
CA LYS A 106 -11.38 -21.56 28.71
C LYS A 106 -10.74 -22.67 29.54
N LYS A 107 -9.89 -22.30 30.50
CA LYS A 107 -9.27 -23.22 31.48
C LYS A 107 -10.02 -23.15 32.81
N GLN A 108 -10.58 -24.27 33.24
CA GLN A 108 -11.24 -24.45 34.53
C GLN A 108 -10.55 -25.58 35.31
N GLY A 109 -9.75 -25.21 36.30
CA GLY A 109 -8.89 -26.18 37.01
C GLY A 109 -7.88 -26.81 36.05
N ASN A 110 -7.87 -28.15 35.97
CA ASN A 110 -7.05 -28.90 35.02
C ASN A 110 -7.75 -29.15 33.67
N LYS A 111 -8.98 -28.67 33.46
CA LYS A 111 -9.73 -28.91 32.22
C LYS A 111 -9.69 -27.70 31.29
N LEU A 112 -9.62 -27.98 29.99
CA LEU A 112 -9.78 -27.04 28.90
C LEU A 112 -11.13 -27.28 28.19
N GLN A 113 -11.91 -26.22 28.07
CA GLN A 113 -13.19 -26.20 27.39
C GLN A 113 -13.11 -25.26 26.18
N LEU A 114 -13.50 -25.76 25.00
CA LEU A 114 -13.57 -24.97 23.77
C LEU A 114 -15.02 -24.69 23.41
N PHE A 115 -15.33 -23.41 23.20
CA PHE A 115 -16.61 -22.94 22.71
C PHE A 115 -16.46 -22.42 21.29
N TYR A 116 -17.45 -22.71 20.44
CA TYR A 116 -17.46 -22.37 19.03
C TYR A 116 -18.71 -21.58 18.65
N THR A 117 -18.49 -20.50 17.90
CA THR A 117 -19.52 -19.71 17.24
C THR A 117 -19.23 -19.65 15.74
N ASN A 118 -20.18 -20.08 14.92
CA ASN A 118 -20.05 -20.04 13.45
C ASN A 118 -20.19 -18.60 12.91
N GLN A 119 -19.70 -18.35 11.68
CA GLN A 119 -19.73 -17.03 11.04
C GLN A 119 -21.15 -16.47 10.84
N ASP A 120 -22.10 -17.34 10.54
CA ASP A 120 -23.51 -16.95 10.31
C ASP A 120 -24.32 -16.84 11.62
N HIS A 121 -23.67 -16.99 12.77
CA HIS A 121 -24.31 -16.96 14.09
C HIS A 121 -25.44 -17.99 14.29
N THR A 122 -25.51 -19.01 13.43
CA THR A 122 -26.46 -20.14 13.55
C THR A 122 -26.10 -21.08 14.70
N ILE A 123 -24.82 -21.11 15.08
CA ILE A 123 -24.31 -21.79 16.26
C ILE A 123 -23.60 -20.72 17.07
N GLU A 124 -24.06 -20.47 18.29
CA GLU A 124 -23.45 -19.50 19.20
C GLU A 124 -23.01 -20.16 20.50
N ASP A 125 -21.74 -19.93 20.86
CA ASP A 125 -21.13 -20.34 22.13
C ASP A 125 -21.37 -21.82 22.48
N LYS A 126 -21.39 -22.68 21.46
CA LYS A 126 -21.59 -24.11 21.66
C LYS A 126 -20.30 -24.71 22.21
N LYS A 127 -20.35 -25.36 23.37
CA LYS A 127 -19.23 -26.17 23.87
C LYS A 127 -19.01 -27.35 22.93
N VAL A 128 -17.83 -27.40 22.32
CA VAL A 128 -17.47 -28.39 21.29
C VAL A 128 -16.36 -29.34 21.70
N LEU A 129 -15.58 -28.98 22.73
CA LEU A 129 -14.52 -29.81 23.28
C LEU A 129 -14.42 -29.58 24.78
N GLU A 130 -14.20 -30.65 25.53
CA GLU A 130 -13.80 -30.62 26.94
C GLU A 130 -12.77 -31.73 27.15
N ILE A 131 -11.54 -31.35 27.48
CA ILE A 131 -10.41 -32.27 27.69
C ILE A 131 -9.63 -31.86 28.93
N ASP A 132 -8.91 -32.78 29.55
CA ASP A 132 -7.88 -32.43 30.52
C ASP A 132 -6.74 -31.67 29.81
N TYR A 133 -6.02 -30.82 30.54
CA TYR A 133 -4.94 -30.02 30.01
C TYR A 133 -3.87 -30.97 29.44
N PRO A 134 -3.66 -30.97 28.12
CA PRO A 134 -2.91 -32.04 27.48
C PRO A 134 -1.42 -31.89 27.78
N GLU A 135 -0.73 -33.00 28.08
CA GLU A 135 0.70 -33.00 28.41
C GLU A 135 1.57 -32.49 27.26
N ASP A 136 1.19 -32.82 26.01
CA ASP A 136 1.85 -32.31 24.80
C ASP A 136 1.52 -30.83 24.51
N ARG A 137 0.57 -30.26 25.26
CA ARG A 137 0.05 -28.90 25.16
C ARG A 137 -0.61 -28.61 23.82
N ILE A 138 -1.05 -29.63 23.09
CA ILE A 138 -1.69 -29.45 21.79
C ILE A 138 -3.20 -29.59 21.93
N VAL A 139 -3.92 -28.54 21.54
CA VAL A 139 -5.39 -28.57 21.42
C VAL A 139 -5.74 -28.56 19.94
N PHE A 140 -6.46 -29.58 19.48
CA PHE A 140 -6.86 -29.70 18.08
C PHE A 140 -8.38 -29.82 17.97
N TYR A 141 -9.00 -28.90 17.22
CA TYR A 141 -10.43 -28.99 16.93
C TYR A 141 -10.76 -28.30 15.60
N GLY A 142 -11.68 -28.88 14.83
CA GLY A 142 -12.20 -28.23 13.61
C GLY A 142 -11.12 -27.92 12.58
N GLY A 143 -10.07 -28.75 12.47
CA GLY A 143 -8.96 -28.51 11.55
C GLY A 143 -7.92 -27.48 12.01
N VAL A 144 -8.05 -26.91 13.21
CA VAL A 144 -7.09 -25.98 13.81
C VAL A 144 -6.43 -26.61 15.02
N GLY A 145 -5.10 -26.67 15.02
CA GLY A 145 -4.27 -27.08 16.14
C GLY A 145 -3.54 -25.90 16.76
N LEU A 146 -3.53 -25.80 18.09
CA LEU A 146 -2.79 -24.80 18.83
C LEU A 146 -1.85 -25.49 19.81
N LYS A 147 -0.55 -25.18 19.73
CA LYS A 147 0.42 -25.57 20.77
C LYS A 147 0.46 -24.48 21.82
N LEU A 148 -0.13 -24.76 22.99
CA LEU A 148 -0.30 -23.80 24.08
C LEU A 148 1.02 -23.51 24.79
N LYS A 149 1.17 -22.28 25.26
CA LYS A 149 2.35 -21.84 26.01
C LYS A 149 2.05 -21.74 27.50
N ASP A 150 2.79 -22.48 28.34
CA ASP A 150 2.50 -22.57 29.78
C ASP A 150 2.52 -21.22 30.49
N SER A 151 3.45 -20.33 30.10
CA SER A 151 3.57 -18.98 30.68
C SER A 151 2.27 -18.18 30.59
N TYR A 152 1.50 -18.38 29.51
CA TYR A 152 0.22 -17.72 29.32
C TYR A 152 -0.86 -18.36 30.19
N TRP A 153 -1.00 -19.68 30.15
CA TRP A 153 -2.07 -20.43 30.85
C TRP A 153 -1.87 -20.57 32.36
N ASN A 154 -0.72 -20.15 32.87
CA ASN A 154 -0.48 -19.97 34.30
C ASN A 154 -1.06 -18.65 34.84
N SER A 155 -1.12 -17.62 33.98
CA SER A 155 -1.57 -16.26 34.35
C SER A 155 -2.95 -15.92 33.77
N HIS A 156 -3.40 -16.64 32.74
CA HIS A 156 -4.64 -16.39 32.01
C HIS A 156 -5.52 -17.64 31.98
N LYS A 157 -6.84 -17.44 31.93
CA LYS A 157 -7.83 -18.53 31.92
C LYS A 157 -8.62 -18.61 30.62
N GLU A 158 -8.45 -17.67 29.72
CA GLU A 158 -9.24 -17.57 28.50
C GLU A 158 -8.38 -17.12 27.32
N LEU A 159 -8.59 -17.75 26.16
CA LEU A 159 -7.96 -17.40 24.89
C LEU A 159 -9.03 -17.34 23.79
N ILE A 160 -9.14 -16.19 23.13
CA ILE A 160 -10.11 -15.97 22.05
C ILE A 160 -9.38 -15.91 20.72
N TYR A 161 -9.80 -16.72 19.76
CA TYR A 161 -9.29 -16.67 18.40
C TYR A 161 -10.41 -16.77 17.35
N THR A 162 -10.15 -16.25 16.16
CA THR A 162 -11.08 -16.26 15.03
C THR A 162 -10.39 -16.84 13.82
N VAL A 163 -11.06 -17.77 13.15
CA VAL A 163 -10.56 -18.45 11.96
C VAL A 163 -11.31 -17.92 10.75
N ASN A 164 -10.58 -17.32 9.82
CA ASN A 164 -11.12 -16.68 8.62
C ASN A 164 -10.91 -17.55 7.37
N SER A 165 -11.64 -17.25 6.30
CA SER A 165 -11.36 -17.86 5.01
C SER A 165 -9.99 -17.40 4.47
N ARG A 166 -9.29 -18.28 3.76
CA ARG A 166 -8.01 -17.97 3.12
C ARG A 166 -8.07 -16.70 2.24
N PRO A 167 -9.09 -16.50 1.38
CA PRO A 167 -9.21 -15.26 0.61
C PRO A 167 -9.31 -14.00 1.49
N ARG A 168 -10.06 -14.06 2.59
CA ARG A 168 -10.20 -12.93 3.53
C ARG A 168 -8.89 -12.61 4.24
N ALA A 169 -8.10 -13.63 4.56
CA ALA A 169 -6.77 -13.43 5.14
C ALA A 169 -5.79 -12.78 4.13
N ILE A 170 -5.84 -13.19 2.86
CA ILE A 170 -5.06 -12.58 1.78
C ILE A 170 -5.46 -11.11 1.56
N GLU A 171 -6.75 -10.80 1.48
CA GLU A 171 -7.23 -9.42 1.30
C GLU A 171 -6.89 -8.52 2.50
N LYS A 172 -6.94 -9.09 3.71
CA LYS A 172 -6.47 -8.38 4.90
C LYS A 172 -4.97 -8.10 4.83
N LEU A 173 -4.17 -9.10 4.44
CA LEU A 173 -2.72 -8.91 4.31
C LEU A 173 -2.40 -7.84 3.25
N LEU A 174 -3.05 -7.92 2.08
CA LEU A 174 -2.94 -6.93 0.99
C LEU A 174 -3.25 -5.50 1.45
N SER A 175 -4.37 -5.31 2.16
CA SER A 175 -4.77 -3.98 2.65
C SER A 175 -3.88 -3.44 3.76
N SER A 176 -3.21 -4.32 4.51
CA SER A 176 -2.28 -3.94 5.58
C SER A 176 -0.84 -3.71 5.12
N LEU A 177 -0.47 -4.25 3.96
CA LEU A 177 0.85 -4.15 3.36
C LEU A 177 0.93 -2.88 2.50
N GLY A 178 1.83 -1.98 2.86
CA GLY A 178 2.14 -0.77 2.09
C GLY A 178 3.56 -0.81 1.57
N TYR A 179 3.80 -0.11 0.47
CA TYR A 179 5.14 0.05 -0.10
C TYR A 179 5.40 1.49 -0.50
N GLN A 180 6.65 1.92 -0.40
CA GLN A 180 7.10 3.26 -0.81
C GLN A 180 8.54 3.21 -1.32
N PHE A 181 8.82 3.87 -2.44
CA PHE A 181 10.19 4.09 -2.88
C PHE A 181 10.82 5.27 -2.13
N LYS A 182 12.04 5.08 -1.59
CA LYS A 182 12.76 6.11 -0.83
C LYS A 182 13.55 7.09 -1.70
N ASN A 183 13.78 6.76 -2.97
CA ASN A 183 14.54 7.59 -3.89
C ASN A 183 13.85 7.75 -5.25
N ARG A 184 14.17 8.85 -5.96
CA ARG A 184 13.63 9.13 -7.31
C ARG A 184 14.02 8.07 -8.34
N ALA A 185 15.18 7.43 -8.13
CA ALA A 185 15.66 6.34 -8.97
C ALA A 185 14.94 4.99 -8.72
N LYS A 186 14.00 4.93 -7.77
CA LYS A 186 13.22 3.73 -7.39
C LYS A 186 14.08 2.50 -7.04
N THR A 187 15.31 2.66 -6.58
CA THR A 187 16.18 1.53 -6.20
C THR A 187 15.99 1.06 -4.76
N LEU A 188 15.38 1.89 -3.91
CA LEU A 188 15.17 1.58 -2.49
C LEU A 188 13.68 1.45 -2.20
N LEU A 189 13.24 0.24 -1.89
CA LEU A 189 11.85 -0.09 -1.59
C LEU A 189 11.66 -0.30 -0.09
N LEU A 190 10.93 0.62 0.54
CA LEU A 190 10.45 0.46 1.90
C LEU A 190 9.12 -0.29 1.87
N LEU A 191 9.11 -1.50 2.42
CA LEU A 191 7.88 -2.22 2.72
C LEU A 191 7.44 -1.90 4.14
N THR A 192 6.14 -1.78 4.35
CA THR A 192 5.52 -1.47 5.64
C THR A 192 4.35 -2.39 5.88
N LEU A 193 4.19 -2.89 7.11
CA LEU A 193 3.06 -3.72 7.49
C LEU A 193 2.43 -3.20 8.78
N LYS A 194 1.10 -3.02 8.75
CA LYS A 194 0.30 -2.57 9.89
C LYS A 194 -0.47 -3.72 10.53
N GLY A 195 -0.55 -3.76 11.86
CA GLY A 195 -1.39 -4.73 12.54
C GLY A 195 -1.38 -4.61 14.06
N GLU A 196 -2.21 -5.41 14.72
CA GLU A 196 -2.39 -5.39 16.18
C GLU A 196 -1.32 -6.20 16.92
N ASP A 197 -0.81 -7.26 16.30
CA ASP A 197 0.18 -8.16 16.90
C ASP A 197 1.58 -7.80 16.43
N ARG A 198 2.36 -7.17 17.31
CA ARG A 198 3.69 -6.62 17.01
C ARG A 198 4.69 -7.71 16.57
N TYR A 199 4.60 -8.92 17.11
CA TYR A 199 5.51 -10.00 16.76
C TYR A 199 5.10 -10.66 15.43
N LEU A 200 3.80 -10.87 15.23
CA LEU A 200 3.27 -11.48 14.01
C LEU A 200 3.49 -10.58 12.80
N ILE A 201 3.28 -9.26 12.89
CA ILE A 201 3.54 -8.37 11.75
C ILE A 201 5.02 -8.36 11.37
N THR A 202 5.93 -8.33 12.35
CA THR A 202 7.37 -8.35 12.06
C THR A 202 7.79 -9.65 11.40
N LYS A 203 7.32 -10.80 11.91
CA LYS A 203 7.58 -12.10 11.29
C LYS A 203 6.97 -12.20 9.90
N THR A 204 5.74 -11.71 9.71
CA THR A 204 5.06 -11.69 8.41
C THR A 204 5.81 -10.84 7.39
N LEU A 205 6.28 -9.66 7.77
CA LEU A 205 7.02 -8.80 6.85
C LEU A 205 8.38 -9.39 6.48
N ASN A 206 9.09 -10.00 7.43
CA ASN A 206 10.34 -10.71 7.13
C ASN A 206 10.10 -11.93 6.22
N GLU A 207 9.03 -12.70 6.44
CA GLU A 207 8.66 -13.82 5.56
C GLU A 207 8.34 -13.34 4.14
N ILE A 208 7.60 -12.24 4.00
CA ILE A 208 7.35 -11.60 2.69
C ILE A 208 8.67 -11.25 2.01
N VAL A 209 9.61 -10.63 2.75
CA VAL A 209 10.92 -10.25 2.23
C VAL A 209 11.71 -11.47 1.78
N ASP A 210 11.81 -12.49 2.62
CA ASP A 210 12.59 -13.69 2.34
C ASP A 210 12.02 -14.46 1.13
N GLN A 211 10.71 -14.66 1.09
CA GLN A 211 10.07 -15.30 -0.07
C GLN A 211 10.19 -14.46 -1.34
N PHE A 212 10.13 -13.14 -1.24
CA PHE A 212 10.26 -12.27 -2.41
C PHE A 212 11.65 -12.33 -3.01
N VAL A 213 12.70 -12.30 -2.18
CA VAL A 213 14.09 -12.46 -2.64
C VAL A 213 14.28 -13.82 -3.31
N GLN A 214 13.76 -14.89 -2.70
CA GLN A 214 13.84 -16.23 -3.28
C GLN A 214 13.08 -16.37 -4.59
N GLU A 215 11.88 -15.81 -4.71
CA GLU A 215 11.10 -15.85 -5.94
C GLU A 215 11.81 -15.11 -7.08
N ASN A 216 12.42 -13.94 -6.79
CA ASN A 216 13.21 -13.21 -7.79
C ASN A 216 14.44 -14.01 -8.25
N LEU A 217 15.15 -14.65 -7.32
CA LEU A 217 16.28 -15.51 -7.64
C LEU A 217 15.85 -16.68 -8.53
N ASN A 218 14.73 -17.32 -8.21
CA ASN A 218 14.20 -18.44 -8.99
C ASN A 218 13.79 -18.01 -10.40
N LEU A 219 13.08 -16.89 -10.54
CA LEU A 219 12.68 -16.36 -11.86
C LEU A 219 13.89 -16.08 -12.76
N LYS A 220 14.94 -15.46 -12.21
CA LYS A 220 16.18 -15.20 -12.93
C LYS A 220 16.87 -16.51 -13.36
N LYS A 221 16.90 -17.52 -12.49
CA LYS A 221 17.41 -18.86 -12.82
C LYS A 221 16.61 -19.53 -13.93
N TYR A 222 15.27 -19.44 -13.90
CA TYR A 222 14.43 -20.00 -14.96
C TYR A 222 14.71 -19.33 -16.32
N GLN A 223 14.75 -18.00 -16.37
CA GLN A 223 15.05 -17.26 -17.60
C GLN A 223 16.44 -17.59 -18.16
N THR A 224 17.45 -17.68 -17.30
CA THR A 224 18.83 -17.96 -17.73
C THR A 224 18.98 -19.40 -18.26
N ARG A 225 18.34 -20.38 -17.60
CA ARG A 225 18.35 -21.78 -18.06
C ARG A 225 17.66 -21.96 -19.41
N GLU A 226 16.56 -21.23 -19.65
CA GLU A 226 15.87 -21.26 -20.93
C GLU A 226 16.78 -20.76 -22.05
N VAL A 227 17.46 -19.62 -21.86
CA VAL A 227 18.45 -19.09 -22.82
C VAL A 227 19.60 -20.08 -23.05
N LEU A 228 20.13 -20.68 -21.99
CA LEU A 228 21.19 -21.68 -22.10
C LEU A 228 20.75 -22.90 -22.92
N SER A 229 19.53 -23.39 -22.71
CA SER A 229 19.02 -24.55 -23.46
C SER A 229 18.90 -24.28 -24.96
N VAL A 230 18.43 -23.08 -25.34
CA VAL A 230 18.34 -22.66 -26.75
C VAL A 230 19.72 -22.49 -27.37
N LEU A 231 20.67 -21.88 -26.66
CA LEU A 231 22.04 -21.71 -27.15
C LEU A 231 22.75 -23.07 -27.30
N GLU A 232 22.50 -24.02 -26.41
CA GLU A 232 23.07 -25.37 -26.47
C GLU A 232 22.56 -26.14 -27.70
N GLU A 233 21.25 -26.08 -27.99
CA GLU A 233 20.66 -26.70 -29.19
C GLU A 233 21.22 -26.09 -30.48
N GLN A 234 21.34 -24.76 -30.53
CA GLN A 234 21.93 -24.04 -31.66
C GLN A 234 23.42 -24.39 -31.84
N LEU A 235 24.17 -24.51 -30.75
CA LEU A 235 25.59 -24.86 -30.78
C LEU A 235 25.81 -26.28 -31.29
N GLN A 236 24.97 -27.24 -30.91
CA GLN A 236 25.03 -28.61 -31.44
C GLN A 236 24.76 -28.64 -32.95
N THR A 237 23.76 -27.89 -33.40
CA THR A 237 23.43 -27.77 -34.83
C THR A 237 24.58 -27.16 -35.62
N ALA A 238 25.12 -26.02 -35.14
CA ALA A 238 26.25 -25.36 -35.78
C ALA A 238 27.52 -26.24 -35.79
N LYS A 239 27.75 -27.01 -34.72
CA LYS A 239 28.88 -27.95 -34.64
C LYS A 239 28.75 -29.05 -35.71
N LYS A 240 27.56 -29.61 -35.87
CA LYS A 240 27.30 -30.62 -36.90
C LYS A 240 27.55 -30.07 -38.31
N GLU A 241 27.06 -28.86 -38.60
CA GLU A 241 27.29 -28.20 -39.90
C GLU A 241 28.77 -27.94 -40.16
N LEU A 242 29.53 -27.53 -39.14
CA LEU A 242 30.98 -27.34 -39.22
C LEU A 242 31.70 -28.66 -39.51
N ASP A 243 31.35 -29.73 -38.81
CA ASP A 243 31.97 -31.04 -38.99
C ASP A 243 31.67 -31.62 -40.37
N GLU A 244 30.44 -31.48 -40.86
CA GLU A 244 30.04 -31.87 -42.22
C GLU A 244 30.85 -31.07 -43.27
N ALA A 245 30.93 -29.74 -43.13
CA ALA A 245 31.67 -28.90 -44.06
C ALA A 245 33.19 -29.19 -44.04
N ALA A 246 33.75 -29.43 -42.85
CA ALA A 246 35.16 -29.79 -42.68
C ALA A 246 35.48 -31.16 -43.29
N GLN A 247 34.58 -32.14 -43.13
CA GLN A 247 34.74 -33.48 -43.69
C GLN A 247 34.62 -33.46 -45.21
N GLU A 248 33.67 -32.72 -45.79
CA GLU A 248 33.56 -32.54 -47.24
C GLU A 248 34.84 -31.91 -47.82
N LEU A 249 35.37 -30.87 -47.16
CA LEU A 249 36.63 -30.24 -47.55
C LEU A 249 37.82 -31.20 -47.46
N LYS A 250 37.91 -31.98 -46.39
CA LYS A 250 38.97 -32.98 -46.18
C LYS A 250 38.95 -34.03 -47.29
N VAL A 251 37.80 -34.64 -47.56
CA VAL A 251 37.63 -35.66 -48.62
C VAL A 251 37.99 -35.08 -49.99
N PHE A 252 37.63 -33.82 -50.27
CA PHE A 252 38.00 -33.16 -51.51
C PHE A 252 39.52 -32.95 -51.63
N ARG A 253 40.18 -32.49 -50.56
CA ARG A 253 41.64 -32.31 -50.50
C ARG A 253 42.39 -33.63 -50.68
N GLU A 254 41.93 -34.71 -50.06
CA GLU A 254 42.54 -36.05 -50.22
C GLU A 254 42.43 -36.59 -51.65
N ARG A 255 41.34 -36.30 -52.35
CA ARG A 255 41.13 -36.70 -53.75
C ARG A 255 41.82 -35.79 -54.76
N ASN A 256 42.14 -34.55 -54.39
CA ASN A 256 42.75 -33.57 -55.29
C ASN A 256 43.90 -32.78 -54.60
N PRO A 257 44.97 -33.43 -54.15
CA PRO A 257 45.87 -32.76 -53.18
C PRO A 257 46.81 -31.70 -53.82
N TRP A 258 46.81 -31.61 -55.16
CA TRP A 258 47.63 -30.71 -55.97
C TRP A 258 46.84 -29.45 -56.33
N VAL A 259 45.54 -29.41 -55.99
CA VAL A 259 44.66 -28.27 -56.22
C VAL A 259 44.84 -27.31 -55.04
N GLY A 260 45.48 -26.17 -55.31
CA GLY A 260 45.65 -25.07 -54.36
C GLY A 260 44.83 -23.85 -54.76
N LEU A 261 44.58 -22.95 -53.81
CA LEU A 261 43.94 -21.66 -54.09
C LEU A 261 45.01 -20.59 -54.29
N THR A 262 44.78 -19.70 -55.24
CA THR A 262 45.62 -18.51 -55.39
C THR A 262 45.44 -17.56 -54.19
N PRO A 263 46.42 -16.71 -53.86
CA PRO A 263 46.28 -15.70 -52.81
C PRO A 263 45.04 -14.80 -53.01
N GLY A 264 44.71 -14.48 -54.28
CA GLY A 264 43.50 -13.73 -54.63
C GLY A 264 42.20 -14.47 -54.34
N ALA A 265 42.15 -15.79 -54.57
CA ALA A 265 41.00 -16.63 -54.22
C ALA A 265 40.83 -16.78 -52.71
N THR A 266 41.92 -16.99 -51.98
CA THR A 266 41.93 -17.09 -50.51
C THR A 266 41.44 -15.78 -49.86
N GLY A 267 41.93 -14.64 -50.35
CA GLY A 267 41.45 -13.32 -49.95
C GLY A 267 39.95 -13.14 -50.23
N ALA A 268 39.47 -13.52 -51.42
CA ALA A 268 38.05 -13.44 -51.76
C ALA A 268 37.17 -14.33 -50.86
N ILE A 269 37.61 -15.54 -50.51
CA ILE A 269 36.91 -16.44 -49.59
C ILE A 269 36.80 -15.81 -48.19
N SER A 270 37.88 -15.24 -47.66
CA SER A 270 37.85 -14.56 -46.36
C SER A 270 36.91 -13.35 -46.35
N SER A 271 36.91 -12.56 -47.43
CA SER A 271 35.97 -11.45 -47.60
C SER A 271 34.52 -11.94 -47.67
N VAL A 272 34.23 -13.02 -48.41
CA VAL A 272 32.87 -13.58 -48.47
C VAL A 272 32.45 -14.11 -47.09
N SER A 273 33.32 -14.82 -46.38
CA SER A 273 33.03 -15.33 -45.03
C SER A 273 32.68 -14.20 -44.06
N THR A 274 33.50 -13.13 -44.01
CA THR A 274 33.23 -11.97 -43.15
C THR A 274 31.96 -11.22 -43.54
N LEU A 275 31.70 -11.02 -44.84
CA LEU A 275 30.48 -10.37 -45.33
C LEU A 275 29.22 -11.22 -45.07
N GLU A 276 29.31 -12.55 -45.18
CA GLU A 276 28.21 -13.46 -44.84
C GLU A 276 27.94 -13.51 -43.33
N ALA A 277 28.99 -13.45 -42.50
CA ALA A 277 28.83 -13.32 -41.05
C ALA A 277 28.11 -12.01 -40.70
N GLN A 278 28.52 -10.87 -41.29
CA GLN A 278 27.83 -9.59 -41.12
C GLN A 278 26.37 -9.64 -41.59
N LYS A 279 26.11 -10.26 -42.76
CA LYS A 279 24.76 -10.44 -43.30
C LYS A 279 23.90 -11.28 -42.35
N THR A 280 24.44 -12.37 -41.83
CA THR A 280 23.73 -13.27 -40.90
C THR A 280 23.38 -12.53 -39.62
N GLN A 281 24.33 -11.78 -39.05
CA GLN A 281 24.09 -10.94 -37.88
C GLN A 281 22.96 -9.93 -38.12
N LEU A 282 22.99 -9.24 -39.27
CA LEU A 282 21.97 -8.26 -39.63
C LEU A 282 20.59 -8.92 -39.89
N SER A 283 20.58 -10.11 -40.50
CA SER A 283 19.38 -10.91 -40.71
C SER A 283 18.75 -11.36 -39.39
N ASN A 284 19.56 -11.73 -38.41
CA ASN A 284 19.09 -12.10 -37.08
C ASN A 284 18.44 -10.90 -36.37
N LEU A 285 19.07 -9.72 -36.43
CA LEU A 285 18.50 -8.47 -35.90
C LEU A 285 17.19 -8.10 -36.59
N LYS A 286 17.11 -8.28 -37.91
CA LYS A 286 15.88 -8.09 -38.66
C LYS A 286 14.78 -9.04 -38.18
N HIS A 287 15.08 -10.33 -38.05
CA HIS A 287 14.11 -11.33 -37.64
C HIS A 287 13.63 -11.12 -36.19
N GLU A 288 14.52 -10.72 -35.29
CA GLU A 288 14.20 -10.32 -33.92
C GLU A 288 13.15 -9.18 -33.91
N LEU A 289 13.38 -8.12 -34.69
CA LEU A 289 12.44 -7.00 -34.79
C LEU A 289 11.10 -7.42 -35.42
N GLU A 290 11.11 -8.25 -36.46
CA GLU A 290 9.89 -8.79 -37.06
C GLU A 290 9.07 -9.63 -36.07
N SER A 291 9.74 -10.46 -35.27
CA SER A 291 9.13 -11.27 -34.21
C SER A 291 8.51 -10.38 -33.12
N LEU A 292 9.21 -9.32 -32.69
CA LEU A 292 8.66 -8.36 -31.74
C LEU A 292 7.41 -7.66 -32.28
N ILE A 293 7.41 -7.24 -33.55
CA ILE A 293 6.25 -6.63 -34.21
C ILE A 293 5.09 -7.64 -34.32
N ALA A 294 5.37 -8.91 -34.61
CA ALA A 294 4.34 -9.96 -34.68
C ALA A 294 3.73 -10.21 -33.30
N ARG A 295 4.55 -10.36 -32.25
CA ARG A 295 4.11 -10.48 -30.85
C ARG A 295 3.26 -9.30 -30.43
N LEU A 296 3.61 -8.07 -30.83
CA LEU A 296 2.82 -6.88 -30.53
C LEU A 296 1.41 -7.00 -31.12
N LYS A 297 1.26 -7.53 -32.35
CA LYS A 297 -0.05 -7.71 -32.99
C LYS A 297 -0.91 -8.76 -32.30
N GLU A 298 -0.32 -9.82 -31.78
CA GLU A 298 -1.02 -10.94 -31.14
C GLU A 298 -1.46 -10.61 -29.70
N LYS A 299 -0.66 -9.83 -28.96
CA LYS A 299 -0.91 -9.53 -27.55
C LYS A 299 -1.92 -8.40 -27.33
N SER A 300 -2.68 -8.51 -26.23
CA SER A 300 -3.72 -7.56 -25.82
C SER A 300 -3.49 -7.07 -24.38
N GLY A 301 -4.00 -5.88 -24.04
CA GLY A 301 -3.96 -5.36 -22.67
C GLY A 301 -2.56 -4.99 -22.17
N GLY A 302 -2.26 -5.29 -20.90
CA GLY A 302 -0.99 -4.92 -20.25
C GLY A 302 0.25 -5.55 -20.88
N GLU A 303 0.14 -6.79 -21.38
CA GLU A 303 1.23 -7.49 -22.08
C GLU A 303 1.64 -6.74 -23.36
N ARG A 304 0.69 -6.08 -24.05
CA ARG A 304 0.97 -5.33 -25.27
C ARG A 304 1.94 -4.18 -25.04
N TYR A 305 1.81 -3.48 -23.90
CA TYR A 305 2.71 -2.37 -23.57
C TYR A 305 4.11 -2.85 -23.16
N SER A 306 4.24 -4.06 -22.60
CA SER A 306 5.55 -4.69 -22.38
C SER A 306 6.27 -4.93 -23.71
N VAL A 307 5.57 -5.54 -24.67
CA VAL A 307 6.16 -5.79 -26.01
C VAL A 307 6.48 -4.47 -26.72
N LEU A 308 5.65 -3.44 -26.56
CA LEU A 308 5.94 -2.12 -27.12
C LEU A 308 7.24 -1.52 -26.55
N ASN A 309 7.48 -1.70 -25.25
CA ASN A 309 8.73 -1.27 -24.60
C ASN A 309 9.94 -2.10 -25.06
N GLU A 310 9.78 -3.40 -25.28
CA GLU A 310 10.82 -4.26 -25.88
C GLU A 310 11.22 -3.74 -27.27
N ILE A 311 10.25 -3.37 -28.11
CA ILE A 311 10.52 -2.78 -29.43
C ILE A 311 11.27 -1.45 -29.29
N ILE A 312 10.83 -0.54 -28.41
CA ILE A 312 11.52 0.74 -28.20
C ILE A 312 12.96 0.53 -27.74
N SER A 313 13.19 -0.43 -26.84
CA SER A 313 14.52 -0.78 -26.34
C SER A 313 15.40 -1.37 -27.45
N PHE A 314 14.83 -2.22 -28.30
CA PHE A 314 15.51 -2.71 -29.50
C PHE A 314 15.91 -1.54 -30.40
N LEU A 315 15.00 -0.62 -30.71
CA LEU A 315 15.28 0.55 -31.54
C LEU A 315 16.37 1.45 -30.92
N GLY A 316 16.38 1.58 -29.59
CA GLY A 316 17.42 2.30 -28.85
C GLY A 316 18.80 1.67 -29.00
N SER A 317 18.87 0.33 -28.97
CA SER A 317 20.13 -0.40 -29.17
C SER A 317 20.71 -0.27 -30.58
N GLN A 318 19.90 0.10 -31.57
CA GLN A 318 20.37 0.38 -32.94
C GLN A 318 20.91 1.81 -33.10
N GLY A 319 20.92 2.63 -32.05
CA GLY A 319 21.50 3.98 -32.07
C GLY A 319 20.68 5.05 -32.81
N GLY A 320 19.39 4.79 -33.09
CA GLY A 320 18.52 5.73 -33.79
C GLY A 320 18.20 6.99 -32.94
N PRO A 321 18.25 8.22 -33.49
CA PRO A 321 18.05 9.45 -32.74
C PRO A 321 16.62 9.61 -32.18
N THR A 322 15.65 8.86 -32.71
CA THR A 322 14.24 8.90 -32.30
C THR A 322 13.92 8.00 -31.11
N ALA A 323 14.73 6.97 -30.84
CA ALA A 323 14.43 5.97 -29.82
C ALA A 323 14.42 6.53 -28.38
N PRO A 324 15.34 7.43 -27.96
CA PRO A 324 15.27 8.04 -26.63
C PRO A 324 14.00 8.88 -26.41
N ALA A 325 13.54 9.60 -27.44
CA ALA A 325 12.32 10.39 -27.38
C ALA A 325 11.08 9.49 -27.24
N LEU A 326 11.00 8.42 -28.03
CA LEU A 326 9.92 7.43 -27.94
C LEU A 326 9.91 6.73 -26.58
N SER A 327 11.07 6.40 -26.02
CA SER A 327 11.19 5.80 -24.69
C SER A 327 10.72 6.75 -23.59
N SER A 328 11.07 8.03 -23.68
CA SER A 328 10.59 9.06 -22.75
C SER A 328 9.08 9.27 -22.84
N GLU A 329 8.54 9.36 -24.05
CA GLU A 329 7.09 9.52 -24.30
C GLU A 329 6.33 8.30 -23.79
N PHE A 330 6.82 7.08 -24.07
CA PHE A 330 6.24 5.83 -23.57
C PHE A 330 6.20 5.78 -22.05
N THR A 331 7.34 6.07 -21.40
CA THR A 331 7.44 6.06 -19.94
C THR A 331 6.44 7.04 -19.33
N THR A 332 6.36 8.25 -19.88
CA THR A 332 5.45 9.30 -19.38
C THR A 332 3.98 8.87 -19.50
N LEU A 333 3.57 8.36 -20.66
CA LEU A 333 2.19 7.92 -20.89
C LEU A 333 1.83 6.68 -20.07
N ASN A 334 2.77 5.74 -19.91
CA ASN A 334 2.54 4.52 -19.13
C ASN A 334 2.48 4.81 -17.62
N ASP A 335 3.29 5.73 -17.12
CA ASP A 335 3.21 6.19 -15.72
C ASP A 335 1.88 6.91 -15.46
N GLU A 336 1.46 7.78 -16.37
CA GLU A 336 0.15 8.44 -16.29
C GLU A 336 -0.99 7.41 -16.30
N ARG A 337 -0.90 6.40 -17.15
CA ARG A 337 -1.85 5.29 -17.22
C ARG A 337 -2.00 4.59 -15.88
N ASN A 338 -0.88 4.21 -15.26
CA ASN A 338 -0.85 3.49 -14.00
C ASN A 338 -1.42 4.34 -12.86
N ARG A 339 -1.11 5.64 -12.85
CA ARG A 339 -1.71 6.60 -11.92
C ARG A 339 -3.23 6.67 -12.08
N LEU A 340 -3.73 6.73 -13.31
CA LEU A 340 -5.17 6.80 -13.61
C LEU A 340 -5.89 5.50 -13.24
N LEU A 341 -5.29 4.33 -13.51
CA LEU A 341 -5.85 3.03 -13.10
C LEU A 341 -5.94 2.86 -11.58
N GLY A 342 -5.06 3.50 -10.82
CA GLY A 342 -5.13 3.50 -9.35
C GLY A 342 -6.28 4.33 -8.79
N GLN A 343 -6.89 5.22 -9.58
CA GLN A 343 -7.92 6.16 -9.15
C GLN A 343 -9.27 5.96 -9.84
N TYR A 344 -9.28 5.38 -11.05
CA TYR A 344 -10.44 5.30 -11.92
C TYR A 344 -10.60 3.90 -12.53
N ALA A 345 -11.84 3.50 -12.82
CA ALA A 345 -12.13 2.24 -13.51
C ALA A 345 -11.66 2.29 -14.99
N PRO A 346 -11.28 1.15 -15.62
CA PRO A 346 -10.78 1.10 -17.00
C PRO A 346 -11.67 1.77 -18.06
N SER A 347 -12.97 1.92 -17.80
CA SER A 347 -13.94 2.56 -18.69
C SER A 347 -13.98 4.10 -18.61
N HIS A 348 -13.26 4.71 -17.65
CA HIS A 348 -13.29 6.15 -17.38
C HIS A 348 -12.72 6.97 -18.56
N PRO A 349 -13.29 8.16 -18.88
CA PRO A 349 -12.84 9.00 -19.99
C PRO A 349 -11.34 9.31 -20.00
N TYR A 350 -10.73 9.62 -18.85
CA TYR A 350 -9.28 9.89 -18.76
C TYR A 350 -8.41 8.68 -19.15
N ILE A 351 -8.85 7.46 -18.81
CA ILE A 351 -8.13 6.23 -19.19
C ILE A 351 -8.29 5.99 -20.69
N LYS A 352 -9.47 6.26 -21.26
CA LYS A 352 -9.69 6.19 -22.71
C LYS A 352 -8.80 7.19 -23.47
N GLU A 353 -8.67 8.42 -22.97
CA GLU A 353 -7.80 9.43 -23.58
C GLU A 353 -6.33 9.02 -23.52
N ASN A 354 -5.84 8.56 -22.36
CA ASN A 354 -4.46 8.07 -22.23
C ASN A 354 -4.21 6.83 -23.12
N THR A 355 -5.18 5.91 -23.21
CA THR A 355 -5.13 4.77 -24.14
C THR A 355 -5.01 5.22 -25.60
N LYS A 356 -5.73 6.28 -25.99
CA LYS A 356 -5.61 6.86 -27.34
C LYS A 356 -4.19 7.40 -27.58
N LYS A 357 -3.61 8.14 -26.63
CA LYS A 357 -2.23 8.65 -26.72
C LYS A 357 -1.21 7.50 -26.83
N LEU A 358 -1.41 6.41 -26.08
CA LEU A 358 -0.57 5.22 -26.18
C LEU A 358 -0.68 4.53 -27.54
N ASN A 359 -1.88 4.47 -28.13
CA ASN A 359 -2.06 3.93 -29.48
C ASN A 359 -1.40 4.83 -30.56
N GLU A 360 -1.46 6.15 -30.39
CA GLU A 360 -0.75 7.09 -31.26
C GLU A 360 0.77 6.90 -31.18
N LEU A 361 1.31 6.73 -29.96
CA LEU A 361 2.71 6.39 -29.76
C LEU A 361 3.07 5.04 -30.38
N GLU A 362 2.23 4.02 -30.20
CA GLU A 362 2.41 2.70 -30.82
C GLU A 362 2.59 2.83 -32.33
N ASN A 363 1.75 3.62 -33.00
CA ASN A 363 1.87 3.87 -34.43
C ASN A 363 3.21 4.54 -34.79
N LYS A 364 3.66 5.53 -34.00
CA LYS A 364 4.99 6.17 -34.20
C LYS A 364 6.13 5.16 -34.06
N VAL A 365 6.05 4.27 -33.06
CA VAL A 365 7.04 3.21 -32.83
C VAL A 365 7.05 2.23 -34.00
N LEU A 366 5.88 1.79 -34.46
CA LEU A 366 5.76 0.89 -35.60
C LEU A 366 6.32 1.49 -36.89
N LEU A 367 6.04 2.77 -37.16
CA LEU A 367 6.62 3.49 -38.30
C LEU A 367 8.14 3.56 -38.21
N THR A 368 8.68 3.83 -37.02
CA THR A 368 10.13 3.85 -36.78
C THR A 368 10.74 2.46 -36.99
N ALA A 369 10.08 1.41 -36.48
CA ALA A 369 10.50 0.03 -36.65
C ALA A 369 10.48 -0.38 -38.13
N GLN A 370 9.46 0.00 -38.89
CA GLN A 370 9.41 -0.24 -40.34
C GLN A 370 10.55 0.46 -41.09
N ASN A 371 10.91 1.69 -40.70
CA ASN A 371 12.05 2.39 -41.28
C ASN A 371 13.37 1.68 -40.98
N VAL A 372 13.54 1.14 -39.77
CA VAL A 372 14.71 0.33 -39.39
C VAL A 372 14.75 -0.98 -40.19
N LEU A 373 13.63 -1.68 -40.34
CA LEU A 373 13.55 -2.88 -41.19
C LEU A 373 13.94 -2.56 -42.64
N LYS A 374 13.44 -1.46 -43.20
CA LYS A 374 13.81 -1.02 -44.55
C LYS A 374 15.30 -0.70 -44.67
N ASN A 375 15.91 -0.14 -43.63
CA ASN A 375 17.36 0.09 -43.58
C ASN A 375 18.13 -1.23 -43.54
N PHE A 376 17.71 -2.19 -42.71
CA PHE A 376 18.28 -3.54 -42.69
C PHE A 376 18.17 -4.21 -44.06
N ASP A 377 17.03 -4.13 -44.72
CA ASP A 377 16.86 -4.65 -46.09
C ASP A 377 17.84 -4.00 -47.07
N SER A 378 18.01 -2.68 -46.99
CA SER A 378 18.96 -1.97 -47.85
C SER A 378 20.41 -2.39 -47.61
N GLN A 379 20.82 -2.56 -46.35
CA GLN A 379 22.16 -3.00 -45.97
C GLN A 379 22.39 -4.47 -46.35
N ILE A 380 21.41 -5.35 -46.14
CA ILE A 380 21.47 -6.76 -46.58
C ILE A 380 21.62 -6.82 -48.11
N ASN A 381 20.90 -5.97 -48.85
CA ASN A 381 21.03 -5.90 -50.30
C ASN A 381 22.41 -5.39 -50.76
N ASP A 382 23.00 -4.43 -50.05
CA ASP A 382 24.37 -3.97 -50.30
C ASP A 382 25.42 -5.07 -50.01
N LEU A 383 25.27 -5.77 -48.88
CA LEU A 383 26.09 -6.93 -48.55
C LEU A 383 25.96 -8.04 -49.61
N ASN A 384 24.75 -8.32 -50.09
CA ASN A 384 24.53 -9.29 -51.17
C ASN A 384 25.27 -8.90 -52.46
N LYS A 385 25.31 -7.61 -52.82
CA LYS A 385 26.08 -7.13 -53.98
C LYS A 385 27.57 -7.34 -53.77
N LYS A 386 28.12 -6.96 -52.61
CA LYS A 386 29.53 -7.16 -52.25
C LYS A 386 29.94 -8.64 -52.22
N ILE A 387 29.04 -9.50 -51.72
CA ILE A 387 29.20 -10.96 -51.74
C ILE A 387 29.23 -11.45 -53.19
N ALA A 388 28.30 -11.00 -54.04
CA ALA A 388 28.25 -11.42 -55.45
C ALA A 388 29.50 -10.97 -56.23
N GLU A 389 29.98 -9.75 -56.00
CA GLU A 389 31.23 -9.23 -56.58
C GLU A 389 32.43 -10.08 -56.15
N SER A 390 32.55 -10.38 -54.86
CA SER A 390 33.64 -11.22 -54.34
C SER A 390 33.53 -12.67 -54.83
N THR A 391 32.31 -13.19 -54.95
CA THR A 391 32.03 -14.53 -55.50
C THR A 391 32.37 -14.61 -56.99
N SER A 392 32.21 -13.52 -57.76
CA SER A 392 32.57 -13.50 -59.18
C SER A 392 34.08 -13.70 -59.40
N LYS A 393 34.91 -13.24 -58.46
CA LYS A 393 36.37 -13.47 -58.46
C LYS A 393 36.70 -14.94 -58.23
N ILE A 394 35.89 -15.64 -57.44
CA ILE A 394 36.00 -17.09 -57.17
C ILE A 394 35.53 -17.90 -58.40
N ARG A 395 34.47 -17.48 -59.11
CA ARG A 395 33.91 -18.19 -60.28
C ARG A 395 34.81 -18.21 -61.52
N ARG A 396 35.87 -17.40 -61.56
CA ARG A 396 36.88 -17.41 -62.64
C ARG A 396 37.91 -18.54 -62.48
N LEU A 397 37.85 -19.27 -61.37
CA LEU A 397 38.74 -20.40 -61.11
C LEU A 397 38.35 -21.63 -61.96
N PRO A 398 39.33 -22.45 -62.39
CA PRO A 398 39.09 -23.78 -62.95
C PRO A 398 38.17 -24.63 -62.07
N ALA A 399 37.42 -25.57 -62.67
CA ALA A 399 36.34 -26.31 -62.00
C ALA A 399 36.74 -26.96 -60.65
N LYS A 400 37.97 -27.48 -60.52
CA LYS A 400 38.47 -28.07 -59.27
C LYS A 400 38.83 -27.02 -58.21
N GLU A 401 39.41 -25.90 -58.61
CA GLU A 401 39.72 -24.77 -57.71
C GLU A 401 38.45 -24.06 -57.24
N LEU A 402 37.44 -23.95 -58.11
CA LEU A 402 36.12 -23.43 -57.75
C LEU A 402 35.43 -24.31 -56.70
N ARG A 403 35.48 -25.65 -56.87
CA ARG A 403 34.90 -26.57 -55.90
C ARG A 403 35.64 -26.52 -54.56
N LEU A 404 36.96 -26.39 -54.58
CA LEU A 404 37.77 -26.17 -53.37
C LEU A 404 37.35 -24.88 -52.66
N ALA A 405 37.20 -23.79 -53.40
CA ALA A 405 36.80 -22.49 -52.85
C ALA A 405 35.38 -22.52 -52.24
N GLU A 406 34.43 -23.23 -52.84
CA GLU A 406 33.10 -23.42 -52.25
C GLU A 406 33.15 -24.15 -50.90
N LEU A 407 33.94 -25.23 -50.83
CA LEU A 407 34.08 -26.04 -49.62
C LEU A 407 34.81 -25.27 -48.52
N GLU A 408 35.87 -24.53 -48.85
CA GLU A 408 36.56 -23.65 -47.90
C GLU A 408 35.65 -22.53 -47.40
N ARG A 409 34.87 -21.91 -48.29
CA ARG A 409 33.85 -20.91 -47.90
C ARG A 409 32.84 -21.51 -46.94
N ARG A 410 32.25 -22.66 -47.28
CA ARG A 410 31.24 -23.33 -46.44
C ARG A 410 31.79 -23.65 -45.05
N ARG A 411 33.01 -24.19 -44.97
CA ARG A 411 33.70 -24.44 -43.70
C ARG A 411 33.93 -23.14 -42.92
N ALA A 412 34.44 -22.10 -43.56
CA ALA A 412 34.75 -20.83 -42.89
C ALA A 412 33.51 -20.16 -42.29
N ILE A 413 32.37 -20.20 -43.00
CA ILE A 413 31.08 -19.69 -42.48
C ILE A 413 30.63 -20.52 -41.26
N ALA A 414 30.66 -21.84 -41.36
CA ALA A 414 30.25 -22.71 -40.26
C ALA A 414 31.13 -22.54 -39.02
N ASP A 415 32.43 -22.31 -39.21
CA ASP A 415 33.41 -22.08 -38.14
C ASP A 415 33.14 -20.76 -37.39
N GLU A 416 32.84 -19.69 -38.14
CA GLU A 416 32.50 -18.39 -37.57
C GLU A 416 31.18 -18.45 -36.78
N VAL A 417 30.14 -19.11 -37.33
CA VAL A 417 28.84 -19.28 -36.65
C VAL A 417 29.01 -20.09 -35.37
N TYR A 418 29.73 -21.22 -35.42
CA TYR A 418 30.02 -22.03 -34.25
C TYR A 418 30.78 -21.24 -33.17
N SER A 419 31.84 -20.52 -33.56
CA SER A 419 32.66 -19.74 -32.63
C SER A 419 31.87 -18.62 -31.95
N SER A 420 31.03 -17.92 -32.71
CA SER A 420 30.15 -16.87 -32.17
C SER A 420 29.12 -17.43 -31.16
N LEU A 421 28.48 -18.55 -31.49
CA LEU A 421 27.55 -19.23 -30.59
C LEU A 421 28.24 -19.77 -29.34
N LEU A 422 29.45 -20.32 -29.48
CA LEU A 422 30.25 -20.82 -28.36
C LEU A 422 30.61 -19.70 -27.38
N ILE A 423 31.03 -18.53 -27.90
CA ILE A 423 31.31 -17.35 -27.06
C ILE A 423 30.05 -16.94 -26.31
N ARG A 424 28.89 -16.82 -26.98
CA ARG A 424 27.62 -16.46 -26.35
C ARG A 424 27.18 -17.47 -25.29
N TYR A 425 27.29 -18.77 -25.59
CA TYR A 425 26.97 -19.84 -24.65
C TYR A 425 27.84 -19.76 -23.39
N ASN A 426 29.16 -19.59 -23.56
CA ASN A 426 30.08 -19.48 -22.42
C ASN A 426 29.80 -18.22 -21.58
N GLN A 427 29.52 -17.09 -22.21
CA GLN A 427 29.13 -15.87 -21.51
C GLN A 427 27.81 -16.06 -20.73
N ALA A 428 26.79 -16.68 -21.33
CA ALA A 428 25.52 -16.98 -20.66
C ALA A 428 25.72 -17.96 -19.49
N LYS A 429 26.62 -18.94 -19.64
CA LYS A 429 26.95 -19.92 -18.61
C LYS A 429 27.67 -19.29 -17.42
N ILE A 430 28.56 -18.33 -17.68
CA ILE A 430 29.19 -17.52 -16.61
C ILE A 430 28.12 -16.69 -15.90
N ALA A 431 27.19 -16.07 -16.64
CA ALA A 431 26.10 -15.29 -16.05
C ALA A 431 25.18 -16.14 -15.15
N ASP A 432 24.90 -17.40 -15.51
CA ASP A 432 24.14 -18.35 -14.68
C ASP A 432 24.91 -18.72 -13.38
N ALA A 433 26.23 -18.87 -13.48
CA ALA A 433 27.07 -19.17 -12.32
C ALA A 433 27.19 -18.01 -11.33
N VAL A 434 26.97 -16.77 -11.76
CA VAL A 434 26.95 -15.58 -10.90
C VAL A 434 25.56 -15.47 -10.25
N GLU A 435 25.37 -16.15 -9.11
CA GLU A 435 24.14 -16.12 -8.30
C GLU A 435 23.89 -14.78 -7.57
N VAL A 436 24.18 -13.64 -8.18
CA VAL A 436 23.85 -12.35 -7.56
C VAL A 436 22.38 -12.03 -7.85
N GLY A 437 21.58 -12.06 -6.78
CA GLY A 437 20.19 -11.62 -6.81
C GLY A 437 20.09 -10.11 -7.01
N ASP A 438 19.19 -9.71 -7.91
CA ASP A 438 18.93 -8.28 -8.18
C ASP A 438 18.23 -7.57 -7.02
N VAL A 439 17.83 -8.29 -5.99
CA VAL A 439 17.15 -7.79 -4.80
C VAL A 439 17.97 -8.16 -3.58
N VAL A 440 18.41 -7.14 -2.84
CA VAL A 440 19.18 -7.30 -1.61
C VAL A 440 18.37 -6.74 -0.45
N VAL A 441 18.37 -7.47 0.67
CA VAL A 441 17.79 -6.98 1.92
C VAL A 441 18.79 -6.04 2.59
N LEU A 442 18.44 -4.76 2.70
CA LEU A 442 19.25 -3.80 3.45
C LEU A 442 18.91 -3.83 4.92
N ASP A 443 17.62 -3.68 5.25
CA ASP A 443 17.12 -3.70 6.63
C ASP A 443 15.96 -4.68 6.76
N ARG A 444 16.07 -5.59 7.73
CA ARG A 444 14.97 -6.48 8.12
C ARG A 444 13.97 -5.77 9.03
N ALA A 445 12.75 -6.30 9.05
CA ALA A 445 11.71 -5.84 9.96
C ALA A 445 12.09 -6.12 11.42
N VAL A 446 11.89 -5.13 12.29
CA VAL A 446 12.12 -5.19 13.73
C VAL A 446 10.80 -5.00 14.47
N VAL A 447 10.66 -5.61 15.66
CA VAL A 447 9.44 -5.50 16.48
C VAL A 447 9.24 -4.05 16.92
N PRO A 448 8.11 -3.41 16.58
CA PRO A 448 7.87 -2.02 16.92
C PRO A 448 7.56 -1.84 18.41
N LEU A 449 8.19 -0.84 19.02
CA LEU A 449 7.98 -0.47 20.44
C LEU A 449 6.84 0.55 20.64
N LYS A 450 6.49 1.31 19.60
CA LYS A 450 5.54 2.43 19.68
C LYS A 450 4.30 2.18 18.81
N ILE A 451 3.16 2.71 19.27
CA ILE A 451 1.87 2.65 18.57
C ILE A 451 1.89 3.65 17.40
N SER A 452 1.45 3.23 16.22
CA SER A 452 1.56 4.01 14.97
C SER A 452 0.57 5.17 14.88
N GLU A 453 -0.59 5.08 15.51
CA GLU A 453 -1.72 6.00 15.26
C GLU A 453 -2.00 7.01 16.38
N PHE A 454 -1.04 7.29 17.27
CA PHE A 454 -1.22 8.25 18.38
C PHE A 454 -1.84 9.59 17.94
N LYS A 455 -1.47 10.07 16.74
CA LYS A 455 -2.02 11.31 16.15
C LYS A 455 -3.50 11.21 15.78
N THR A 456 -4.00 10.04 15.38
CA THR A 456 -5.41 9.81 15.06
C THR A 456 -6.26 9.91 16.33
N TYR A 457 -5.82 9.28 17.43
CA TYR A 457 -6.51 9.39 18.72
C TYR A 457 -6.56 10.84 19.23
N LEU A 458 -5.46 11.59 19.06
CA LEU A 458 -5.42 13.01 19.40
C LEU A 458 -6.48 13.83 18.63
N LYS A 459 -6.67 13.55 17.33
CA LYS A 459 -7.69 14.22 16.50
C LYS A 459 -9.11 13.89 16.95
N ILE A 460 -9.41 12.62 17.25
CA ILE A 460 -10.74 12.23 17.72
C ILE A 460 -11.02 12.82 19.11
N ALA A 461 -10.03 12.84 20.00
CA ALA A 461 -10.14 13.48 21.31
C ALA A 461 -10.42 14.99 21.18
N LEU A 462 -9.72 15.68 20.29
CA LEU A 462 -9.95 17.10 20.03
C LEU A 462 -11.35 17.36 19.46
N PHE A 463 -11.81 16.51 18.53
CA PHE A 463 -13.16 16.59 17.98
C PHE A 463 -14.23 16.36 19.06
N GLY A 464 -14.05 15.36 19.93
CA GLY A 464 -14.95 15.09 21.05
C GLY A 464 -15.03 16.27 22.03
N LEU A 465 -13.91 16.94 22.31
CA LEU A 465 -13.87 18.13 23.16
C LEU A 465 -14.67 19.30 22.55
N ILE A 466 -14.51 19.53 21.24
CA ILE A 466 -15.25 20.58 20.52
C ILE A 466 -16.75 20.30 20.55
N VAL A 467 -17.16 19.06 20.26
CA VAL A 467 -18.57 18.65 20.29
C VAL A 467 -19.15 18.77 21.70
N GLY A 468 -18.42 18.34 22.73
CA GLY A 468 -18.84 18.43 24.12
C GLY A 468 -19.08 19.88 24.59
N LEU A 469 -18.17 20.80 24.22
CA LEU A 469 -18.36 22.23 24.47
C LEU A 469 -19.60 22.77 23.75
N GLY A 470 -19.77 22.46 22.46
CA GLY A 470 -20.93 22.92 21.70
C GLY A 470 -22.26 22.44 22.30
N LEU A 471 -22.35 21.17 22.67
CA LEU A 471 -23.57 20.58 23.22
C LEU A 471 -23.93 21.17 24.59
N SER A 472 -22.93 21.49 25.41
CA SER A 472 -23.14 22.16 26.71
C SER A 472 -23.77 23.55 26.56
N ILE A 473 -23.32 24.33 25.57
CA ILE A 473 -23.86 25.66 25.30
C ILE A 473 -25.31 25.55 24.83
N VAL A 474 -25.59 24.63 23.90
CA VAL A 474 -26.95 24.41 23.37
C VAL A 474 -27.93 24.03 24.48
N VAL A 475 -27.57 23.09 25.36
CA VAL A 475 -28.45 22.68 26.46
C VAL A 475 -28.76 23.84 27.39
N VAL A 476 -27.79 24.72 27.64
CA VAL A 476 -28.00 25.89 28.51
C VAL A 476 -28.94 26.90 27.86
N LEU A 477 -28.77 27.17 26.57
CA LEU A 477 -29.68 28.04 25.83
C LEU A 477 -31.10 27.49 25.80
N VAL A 478 -31.26 26.18 25.63
CA VAL A 478 -32.58 25.53 25.70
C VAL A 478 -33.18 25.68 27.11
N LEU A 479 -32.41 25.39 28.17
CA LEU A 479 -32.88 25.54 29.54
C LEU A 479 -33.19 27.01 29.91
N ASP A 480 -32.53 27.99 29.29
CA ASP A 480 -32.84 29.40 29.47
C ASP A 480 -34.06 29.83 28.65
N PHE A 481 -34.24 29.30 27.44
CA PHE A 481 -35.42 29.54 26.61
C PHE A 481 -36.73 29.05 27.26
N PHE A 482 -36.67 27.94 27.99
CA PHE A 482 -37.83 27.42 28.75
C PHE A 482 -38.01 28.06 30.13
N ASP A 483 -37.07 28.89 30.59
CA ASP A 483 -37.17 29.61 31.86
C ASP A 483 -38.00 30.88 31.69
N LYS A 484 -39.23 30.88 32.22
CA LYS A 484 -40.18 32.00 32.12
C LYS A 484 -40.05 33.02 33.27
N THR A 485 -38.97 32.98 34.04
CA THR A 485 -38.77 33.90 35.17
C THR A 485 -38.40 35.30 34.67
N VAL A 486 -39.15 36.32 35.07
CA VAL A 486 -38.87 37.72 34.75
C VAL A 486 -37.66 38.20 35.57
N ARG A 487 -36.60 38.70 34.93
CA ARG A 487 -35.35 39.09 35.61
C ARG A 487 -35.04 40.58 35.56
N SER A 488 -35.70 41.31 34.67
CA SER A 488 -35.57 42.76 34.55
C SER A 488 -36.92 43.45 34.68
N SER A 489 -36.94 44.68 35.20
CA SER A 489 -38.14 45.51 35.19
C SER A 489 -38.65 45.79 33.78
N GLU A 490 -37.75 45.88 32.80
CA GLU A 490 -38.11 46.11 31.40
C GLU A 490 -38.80 44.88 30.78
N GLU A 491 -38.44 43.67 31.23
CA GLU A 491 -39.13 42.44 30.84
C GLU A 491 -40.52 42.38 31.49
N LEU A 492 -40.66 42.83 32.74
CA LEU A 492 -41.94 42.88 33.45
C LEU A 492 -42.92 43.88 32.81
N GLU A 493 -42.45 45.08 32.46
CA GLU A 493 -43.25 46.12 31.80
C GLU A 493 -43.68 45.74 30.39
N LYS A 494 -42.92 44.87 29.70
CA LYS A 494 -43.32 44.31 28.40
C LYS A 494 -44.31 43.15 28.55
N ALA A 495 -44.19 42.37 29.61
CA ALA A 495 -45.04 41.21 29.85
C ALA A 495 -46.42 41.58 30.40
N ILE A 496 -46.53 42.70 31.12
CA ILE A 496 -47.75 43.14 31.79
C ILE A 496 -47.95 44.64 31.55
N PRO A 497 -49.16 45.13 31.23
CA PRO A 497 -49.44 46.56 31.00
C PRO A 497 -49.52 47.36 32.31
N ILE A 498 -48.58 47.14 33.23
CA ILE A 498 -48.51 47.82 34.53
C ILE A 498 -47.12 48.44 34.65
N LYS A 499 -47.07 49.73 35.01
CA LYS A 499 -45.82 50.47 35.21
C LYS A 499 -45.14 50.02 36.49
N VAL A 500 -43.83 49.77 36.44
CA VAL A 500 -43.05 49.43 37.63
C VAL A 500 -42.77 50.72 38.42
N ILE A 501 -43.22 50.76 39.68
CA ILE A 501 -43.17 51.95 40.56
C ILE A 501 -41.91 51.95 41.45
N GLY A 502 -41.15 50.86 41.47
CA GLY A 502 -39.92 50.79 42.26
C GLY A 502 -39.26 49.43 42.22
N LYS A 503 -37.97 49.39 42.55
CA LYS A 503 -37.17 48.17 42.71
C LYS A 503 -36.66 48.13 44.14
N ILE A 504 -37.02 47.09 44.89
CA ILE A 504 -36.56 46.90 46.25
C ILE A 504 -35.47 45.81 46.22
N PRO A 505 -34.23 46.11 46.66
CA PRO A 505 -33.18 45.11 46.70
C PRO A 505 -33.44 44.08 47.81
N VAL A 506 -33.20 42.80 47.53
CA VAL A 506 -33.38 41.71 48.50
C VAL A 506 -32.24 41.73 49.51
N ILE A 507 -32.57 41.89 50.80
CA ILE A 507 -31.62 41.78 51.91
C ILE A 507 -31.43 40.30 52.24
N LYS A 508 -30.21 39.77 52.10
CA LYS A 508 -29.95 38.32 52.29
C LYS A 508 -29.26 37.96 53.60
N THR A 509 -28.72 38.92 54.35
CA THR A 509 -27.92 38.64 55.55
C THR A 509 -28.20 39.67 56.64
N GLU A 510 -28.37 39.23 57.90
CA GLU A 510 -28.53 40.11 59.08
C GLU A 510 -27.37 41.11 59.26
N LYS A 511 -26.18 40.85 58.67
CA LYS A 511 -25.01 41.75 58.73
C LYS A 511 -25.09 42.99 57.83
N GLU A 512 -26.02 43.06 56.89
CA GLU A 512 -26.27 44.28 56.08
C GLU A 512 -27.27 45.24 56.75
N ILE A 513 -27.88 44.81 57.85
CA ILE A 513 -28.64 45.69 58.74
C ILE A 513 -27.58 46.45 59.54
N VAL A 514 -27.38 47.72 59.20
CA VAL A 514 -26.50 48.61 59.97
C VAL A 514 -26.93 48.53 61.44
N ASP A 515 -25.98 48.19 62.31
CA ASP A 515 -26.17 48.02 63.75
C ASP A 515 -26.48 49.38 64.38
N VAL A 516 -27.74 49.82 64.29
CA VAL A 516 -28.23 51.03 64.94
C VAL A 516 -28.61 50.64 66.37
N LYS A 517 -27.83 51.11 67.35
CA LYS A 517 -28.18 50.99 68.77
C LYS A 517 -29.44 51.80 69.04
N PHE A 518 -30.57 51.12 69.21
CA PHE A 518 -31.78 51.72 69.76
C PHE A 518 -31.69 51.76 71.29
N ASP A 519 -32.20 52.83 71.90
CA ASP A 519 -32.33 52.97 73.36
C ASP A 519 -33.34 51.93 73.88
N ASP A 520 -33.06 51.30 75.03
CA ASP A 520 -33.59 49.99 75.49
C ASP A 520 -35.12 49.90 75.74
N ALA A 521 -35.93 50.88 75.33
CA ALA A 521 -37.36 50.93 75.61
C ALA A 521 -38.27 50.37 74.49
N VAL A 522 -37.77 50.06 73.28
CA VAL A 522 -38.60 49.48 72.20
C VAL A 522 -37.80 48.47 71.37
N ARG A 523 -38.15 47.17 71.47
CA ARG A 523 -37.65 46.14 70.54
C ARG A 523 -38.38 46.26 69.20
N ILE A 524 -37.72 46.84 68.21
CA ILE A 524 -38.21 46.89 66.84
C ILE A 524 -37.72 45.63 66.10
N ASP A 525 -38.61 44.99 65.34
CA ASP A 525 -38.24 43.82 64.52
C ASP A 525 -37.18 44.22 63.48
N PRO A 526 -36.04 43.51 63.37
CA PRO A 526 -34.98 43.80 62.41
C PRO A 526 -35.44 43.76 60.94
N LYS A 527 -36.61 43.18 60.65
CA LYS A 527 -37.25 43.23 59.32
C LYS A 527 -37.90 44.58 59.01
N LEU A 528 -38.06 45.48 59.98
CA LEU A 528 -38.61 46.82 59.79
C LEU A 528 -37.51 47.82 59.40
N VAL A 529 -37.03 47.72 58.15
CA VAL A 529 -35.83 48.39 57.62
C VAL A 529 -35.93 49.93 57.60
N THR A 530 -37.13 50.50 57.74
CA THR A 530 -37.37 51.96 57.72
C THR A 530 -37.77 52.55 59.07
N ALA A 531 -37.58 51.80 60.16
CA ALA A 531 -37.91 52.27 61.50
C ALA A 531 -37.08 53.48 61.95
N ASP A 532 -35.88 53.65 61.37
CA ASP A 532 -34.95 54.75 61.62
C ASP A 532 -34.67 55.56 60.33
N TYR A 533 -34.21 56.80 60.49
CA TYR A 533 -33.86 57.73 59.41
C TYR A 533 -32.50 57.46 58.75
N SER A 534 -31.84 56.35 59.09
CA SER A 534 -30.56 55.95 58.50
C SER A 534 -30.61 55.86 56.95
N PRO A 535 -29.59 56.39 56.24
CA PRO A 535 -29.54 56.42 54.77
C PRO A 535 -29.07 55.07 54.20
N THR A 536 -29.82 54.00 54.47
CA THR A 536 -29.51 52.68 53.89
C THR A 536 -30.04 52.59 52.45
N PRO A 537 -29.37 51.86 51.54
CA PRO A 537 -29.84 51.69 50.17
C PRO A 537 -31.26 51.12 50.07
N VAL A 538 -31.64 50.23 50.99
CA VAL A 538 -32.99 49.65 51.04
C VAL A 538 -33.99 50.66 51.58
N GLY A 539 -33.65 51.38 52.66
CA GLY A 539 -34.50 52.45 53.21
C GLY A 539 -34.77 53.53 52.17
N GLU A 540 -33.76 53.88 51.37
CA GLU A 540 -33.90 54.84 50.28
C GLU A 540 -34.74 54.30 49.11
N ALA A 541 -34.68 53.00 48.83
CA ALA A 541 -35.58 52.36 47.86
C ALA A 541 -37.06 52.44 48.30
N TYR A 542 -37.36 52.20 49.58
CA TYR A 542 -38.73 52.36 50.12
C TYR A 542 -39.17 53.83 50.18
N ARG A 543 -38.26 54.77 50.49
CA ARG A 543 -38.56 56.22 50.44
C ARG A 543 -38.83 56.68 49.01
N SER A 544 -38.03 56.23 48.04
CA SER A 544 -38.27 56.46 46.62
C SER A 544 -39.62 55.90 46.17
N LEU A 545 -39.96 54.67 46.58
CA LEU A 545 -41.27 54.07 46.32
C LEU A 545 -42.42 54.93 46.89
N ARG A 546 -42.30 55.39 48.14
CA ARG A 546 -43.28 56.29 48.76
C ARG A 546 -43.44 57.59 47.97
N THR A 547 -42.32 58.21 47.59
CA THR A 547 -42.32 59.44 46.80
C THR A 547 -43.00 59.21 45.45
N GLN A 548 -42.66 58.15 44.74
CA GLN A 548 -43.28 57.82 43.45
C GLN A 548 -44.78 57.50 43.60
N LEU A 549 -45.21 56.81 44.65
CA LEU A 549 -46.64 56.57 44.92
C LEU A 549 -47.42 57.86 45.14
N LEU A 550 -46.84 58.82 45.88
CA LEU A 550 -47.46 60.12 46.12
C LEU A 550 -47.54 60.98 44.85
N PHE A 551 -46.52 60.94 43.98
CA PHE A 551 -46.48 61.71 42.74
C PHE A 551 -47.30 61.09 41.60
N ASN A 552 -47.48 59.77 41.58
CA ASN A 552 -48.19 59.07 40.51
C ASN A 552 -49.72 59.06 40.72
N SER A 553 -50.23 59.78 41.72
CA SER A 553 -51.67 59.91 41.99
C SER A 553 -52.14 61.35 41.87
N GLU A 554 -53.18 61.58 41.07
CA GLU A 554 -53.79 62.90 40.89
C GLU A 554 -54.59 63.37 42.13
N ARG A 555 -54.84 62.46 43.09
CA ARG A 555 -55.59 62.75 44.33
C ARG A 555 -54.75 62.39 45.56
N LYS A 556 -55.07 63.01 46.69
CA LYS A 556 -54.38 62.76 47.96
C LYS A 556 -54.66 61.33 48.44
N LEU A 557 -53.74 60.40 48.18
CA LEU A 557 -53.78 59.01 48.63
C LEU A 557 -53.78 58.93 50.17
N LYS A 558 -54.79 58.27 50.75
CA LYS A 558 -54.93 58.05 52.20
C LYS A 558 -54.79 56.59 52.62
N SER A 559 -55.05 55.65 51.72
CA SER A 559 -54.94 54.21 51.95
C SER A 559 -54.42 53.51 50.68
N VAL A 560 -53.62 52.46 50.87
CA VAL A 560 -53.07 51.62 49.80
C VAL A 560 -53.26 50.16 50.19
N PHE A 561 -53.68 49.33 49.24
CA PHE A 561 -53.72 47.89 49.40
C PHE A 561 -52.49 47.28 48.76
N ILE A 562 -51.75 46.47 49.51
CA ILE A 562 -50.55 45.76 49.03
C ILE A 562 -50.93 44.29 48.89
N THR A 563 -50.71 43.73 47.70
CA THR A 563 -50.92 42.32 47.40
C THR A 563 -49.80 41.82 46.51
N SER A 564 -49.55 40.52 46.57
CA SER A 564 -48.61 39.80 45.72
C SER A 564 -49.34 38.77 44.86
N LEU A 565 -48.64 38.20 43.88
CA LEU A 565 -49.18 37.13 43.03
C LEU A 565 -49.07 35.77 43.75
N ASN A 566 -48.01 35.58 44.54
CA ASN A 566 -47.77 34.37 45.34
C ASN A 566 -47.45 34.69 46.80
N SER A 567 -47.52 33.68 47.67
CA SER A 567 -47.01 33.74 49.05
C SER A 567 -45.48 33.93 49.07
N ASP A 568 -44.96 34.62 50.10
CA ASP A 568 -43.52 34.90 50.29
C ASP A 568 -42.86 35.82 49.22
N GLU A 569 -43.63 36.66 48.53
CA GLU A 569 -43.11 37.64 47.55
C GLU A 569 -42.80 39.03 48.15
N GLY A 570 -42.90 39.19 49.47
CA GLY A 570 -42.71 40.46 50.17
C GLY A 570 -41.99 40.32 51.50
#